data_AF-A0A502CAI1-F1
#
_entry.id   AF-A0A502CAI1-F1
#
_cell.length_a   1.000
_cell.length_b   1.000
_cell.length_c   1.000
_cell.angle_alpha   90.00
_cell.angle_beta   90.00
_cell.angle_gamma   90.00
#
_symmetry.space_group_name_H-M   'P 1'
#
loop_
_entity.id
_entity.type
_entity.pdbx_description
1 polymer ?
#
loop_
_entity_poly.entity_id
_entity_poly.type
_entity_poly.pdbx_seq_one_letter_code
_entity_poly.pdbx_strand_id
1 'polypeptide(L)'
;MMYRKSLESATKVLDPGSDKKNLATRIKSLVSVHAITPALGSWANEVRLGGNEAAHEDDPFSKEDAEALHSFCENFLTYAFTMPSAVARRAAPQKGANQPEPS
;
A
#
# COMPACT_ATOMS: atom_id res chain seq x y z
N MET A 1 -8.87 13.29 4.44
CA MET A 1 -9.75 12.12 4.15
C MET A 1 -9.35 11.27 2.94
N MET A 2 -8.75 11.83 1.87
CA MET A 2 -8.52 11.08 0.62
C MET A 2 -7.50 9.93 0.72
N TYR A 3 -6.40 10.10 1.46
CA TYR A 3 -5.36 9.06 1.60
C TYR A 3 -5.85 7.79 2.27
N ARG A 4 -6.65 7.92 3.34
CA ARG A 4 -7.28 6.76 4.00
C ARG A 4 -8.19 6.01 3.02
N LYS A 5 -8.96 6.72 2.18
CA LYS A 5 -9.81 6.09 1.17
C LYS A 5 -9.00 5.38 0.09
N SER A 6 -7.87 5.95 -0.33
CA SER A 6 -6.93 5.30 -1.25
C SER A 6 -6.38 3.99 -0.68
N LEU A 7 -5.94 3.99 0.58
CA LEU A 7 -5.47 2.80 1.28
C LEU A 7 -6.56 1.73 1.39
N GLU A 8 -7.79 2.13 1.75
CA GLU A 8 -8.96 1.25 1.79
C GLU A 8 -9.21 0.59 0.43
N SER A 9 -9.15 1.34 -0.67
CA SER A 9 -9.34 0.80 -2.02
C SER A 9 -8.20 -0.13 -2.42
N ALA A 10 -6.95 0.30 -2.20
CA ALA A 10 -5.75 -0.45 -2.55
C ALA A 10 -5.71 -1.82 -1.86
N THR A 11 -5.98 -1.85 -0.56
CA THR A 11 -6.01 -3.09 0.22
C THR A 11 -7.14 -4.04 -0.22
N LYS A 12 -8.16 -3.57 -0.98
CA LYS A 12 -9.34 -4.35 -1.42
C LYS A 12 -9.03 -5.02 -2.75
N VAL A 13 -8.28 -4.32 -3.58
CA VAL A 13 -7.69 -4.85 -4.80
C VAL A 13 -6.69 -5.97 -4.47
N LEU A 14 -5.90 -5.80 -3.41
CA LEU A 14 -4.87 -6.78 -3.00
C LEU A 14 -5.42 -7.98 -2.22
N ASP A 15 -6.50 -7.80 -1.44
CA ASP A 15 -7.20 -8.87 -0.71
C ASP A 15 -8.72 -8.82 -1.01
N PRO A 16 -9.15 -9.31 -2.20
CA PRO A 16 -10.56 -9.34 -2.59
C PRO A 16 -11.32 -10.33 -1.69
N GLY A 17 -12.26 -9.84 -0.88
CA GLY A 17 -12.96 -10.62 0.14
C GLY A 17 -12.71 -10.12 1.57
N SER A 18 -11.84 -9.14 1.74
CA SER A 18 -11.59 -8.48 3.01
C SER A 18 -12.58 -7.36 3.38
N ASP A 19 -13.72 -7.27 2.69
CA ASP A 19 -14.67 -6.15 2.82
C ASP A 19 -15.24 -5.95 4.23
N LYS A 20 -15.28 -7.02 5.04
CA LYS A 20 -15.73 -6.99 6.43
C LYS A 20 -14.62 -6.69 7.44
N LYS A 21 -13.36 -6.67 7.01
CA LYS A 21 -12.19 -6.41 7.86
C LYS A 21 -11.90 -4.90 7.86
N ASN A 22 -11.47 -4.37 9.00
CA ASN A 22 -10.95 -3.00 9.05
C ASN A 22 -9.57 -2.89 8.36
N LEU A 23 -9.15 -1.66 8.06
CA LEU A 23 -7.88 -1.39 7.37
C LEU A 23 -6.66 -2.01 8.07
N ALA A 24 -6.58 -1.92 9.40
CA ALA A 24 -5.44 -2.45 10.16
C ALA A 24 -5.34 -3.98 10.03
N THR A 25 -6.47 -4.69 10.14
CA THR A 25 -6.51 -6.14 9.92
C THR A 25 -6.11 -6.50 8.49
N ARG A 26 -6.51 -5.71 7.50
CA ARG A 26 -6.17 -5.94 6.08
C ARG A 26 -4.69 -5.76 5.84
N ILE A 27 -4.09 -4.70 6.36
CA ILE A 27 -2.63 -4.48 6.28
C ILE A 27 -1.89 -5.65 6.93
N LYS A 28 -2.32 -6.13 8.10
CA LYS A 28 -1.74 -7.32 8.75
C LYS A 28 -1.85 -8.57 7.87
N SER A 29 -3.00 -8.80 7.24
CA SER A 29 -3.17 -9.91 6.28
C SER A 29 -2.21 -9.78 5.10
N LEU A 30 -2.03 -8.58 4.54
CA LEU A 30 -1.10 -8.35 3.43
C LEU A 30 0.38 -8.59 3.80
N VAL A 31 0.77 -8.25 5.05
CA VAL A 31 2.11 -8.60 5.56
C VAL A 31 2.27 -10.13 5.66
N SER A 32 1.24 -10.84 6.14
CA SER A 32 1.31 -12.29 6.34
C SER A 32 1.47 -13.08 5.04
N VAL A 33 0.99 -12.54 3.92
CA VAL A 33 1.15 -13.14 2.58
C VAL A 33 2.31 -12.52 1.80
N HIS A 34 3.14 -11.70 2.45
CA HIS A 34 4.28 -11.00 1.85
C HIS A 34 3.93 -10.11 0.64
N ALA A 35 2.66 -9.66 0.52
CA ALA A 35 2.25 -8.68 -0.48
C ALA A 35 2.82 -7.28 -0.19
N ILE A 36 3.11 -7.01 1.09
CA ILE A 36 3.84 -5.83 1.57
C ILE A 36 4.87 -6.27 2.61
N THR A 37 5.86 -5.40 2.87
CA THR A 37 6.92 -5.70 3.83
C THR A 37 6.44 -5.58 5.29
N PRO A 38 7.05 -6.30 6.24
CA PRO A 38 6.76 -6.13 7.66
C PRO A 38 6.96 -4.69 8.16
N ALA A 39 7.97 -3.98 7.64
CA ALA A 39 8.24 -2.58 8.00
C ALA A 39 7.07 -1.65 7.63
N LEU A 40 6.44 -1.83 6.47
CA LEU A 40 5.22 -1.11 6.10
C LEU A 40 4.05 -1.45 7.02
N GLY A 41 3.96 -2.70 7.47
CA GLY A 41 2.97 -3.13 8.46
C GLY A 41 3.13 -2.43 9.81
N SER A 42 4.36 -2.28 10.29
CA SER A 42 4.66 -1.54 11.54
C SER A 42 4.31 -0.06 11.40
N TRP A 43 4.76 0.56 10.31
CA TRP A 43 4.51 1.99 10.04
C TRP A 43 3.01 2.32 9.95
N ALA A 44 2.19 1.41 9.44
CA ALA A 44 0.73 1.55 9.43
C ALA A 44 0.12 1.73 10.84
N ASN A 45 0.69 1.07 11.86
CA ASN A 45 0.24 1.22 13.24
C ASN A 45 0.68 2.57 13.82
N GLU A 46 1.91 3.02 13.49
CA GLU A 46 2.46 4.31 13.92
C GLU A 46 1.65 5.49 13.38
N VAL A 47 1.16 5.41 12.13
CA VAL A 47 0.31 6.43 11.48
C VAL A 47 -1.13 6.42 12.05
N ARG A 48 -1.36 5.75 13.19
CA ARG A 48 -2.63 5.65 13.91
C ARG A 48 -3.81 5.26 13.02
N LEU A 49 -3.58 4.34 12.07
CA LEU A 49 -4.66 3.81 11.23
C LEU A 49 -5.68 2.97 12.04
N GLY A 50 -5.30 2.52 13.24
CA GLY A 50 -6.20 1.97 14.24
C GLY A 50 -6.97 3.09 14.94
N GLY A 51 -8.11 3.49 14.39
CA GLY A 51 -8.94 4.59 14.91
C GLY A 51 -9.55 4.41 16.30
N ASN A 52 -9.03 3.51 17.16
CA ASN A 52 -9.55 3.28 18.51
C ASN A 52 -8.81 4.04 19.63
N GLU A 53 -7.64 4.61 19.39
CA GLU A 53 -6.84 5.28 20.44
C GLU A 53 -6.46 6.72 20.11
N ALA A 54 -6.82 7.21 18.92
CA ALA A 54 -6.47 8.56 18.43
C ALA A 54 -7.65 9.52 18.38
N ALA A 55 -8.87 9.03 18.61
CA ALA A 55 -10.09 9.84 18.63
C ALA A 55 -10.49 10.13 20.08
N HIS A 56 -9.59 10.74 20.85
CA HIS A 56 -10.09 11.68 21.86
C HIS A 56 -10.58 12.89 21.04
N GLU A 57 -11.89 13.13 21.05
CA GLU A 57 -12.58 14.07 20.15
C GLU A 57 -12.08 15.52 20.21
N ASP A 58 -11.16 15.83 21.13
CA ASP A 58 -10.67 17.18 21.41
C ASP A 58 -9.31 17.53 20.78
N ASP A 59 -8.54 16.57 20.24
CA ASP A 59 -7.25 16.86 19.59
C ASP A 59 -7.43 17.12 18.08
N PRO A 60 -7.13 18.34 17.59
CA PRO A 60 -7.25 18.63 16.17
C PRO A 60 -6.22 17.83 15.37
N PHE A 61 -6.69 17.21 14.28
CA PHE A 61 -5.82 16.53 13.31
C PHE A 61 -4.74 17.50 12.81
N SER A 62 -3.49 17.21 13.15
CA SER A 62 -2.38 18.13 12.89
C SER A 62 -1.92 18.07 11.42
N LYS A 63 -1.11 19.04 11.02
CA LYS A 63 -0.47 19.02 9.71
C LYS A 63 0.51 17.84 9.62
N GLU A 64 1.21 17.57 10.70
CA GLU A 64 2.19 16.49 10.84
C GLU A 64 1.52 15.13 10.65
N ASP A 65 0.30 14.94 11.19
CA ASP A 65 -0.49 13.74 10.97
C ASP A 65 -0.91 13.58 9.50
N ALA A 66 -1.24 14.69 8.85
CA ALA A 66 -1.59 14.71 7.43
C ALA A 66 -0.40 14.32 6.55
N GLU A 67 0.78 14.87 6.84
CA GLU A 67 2.04 14.59 6.13
C GLU A 67 2.52 13.16 6.37
N ALA A 68 2.39 12.64 7.59
CA ALA A 68 2.68 11.26 7.93
C ALA A 68 1.75 10.30 7.16
N LEU A 69 0.45 10.59 7.13
CA LEU A 69 -0.52 9.78 6.38
C LEU A 69 -0.30 9.84 4.86
N HIS A 70 0.06 11.01 4.33
CA HIS A 70 0.42 11.17 2.93
C HIS A 70 1.64 10.31 2.57
N SER A 71 2.73 10.47 3.32
CA SER A 71 4.00 9.77 3.09
C SER A 71 3.82 8.25 3.18
N PHE A 72 3.04 7.78 4.16
CA PHE A 72 2.69 6.38 4.28
C PHE A 72 1.89 5.88 3.07
N CYS A 73 0.86 6.64 2.64
CA CYS A 73 0.04 6.24 1.49
C CYS A 73 0.87 6.11 0.21
N GLU A 74 1.76 7.07 -0.06
CA GLU A 74 2.64 7.04 -1.24
C GLU A 74 3.57 5.82 -1.22
N ASN A 75 4.24 5.58 -0.09
CA ASN A 75 5.13 4.44 0.06
C ASN A 75 4.37 3.12 -0.05
N PHE A 76 3.22 2.99 0.63
CA PHE A 76 2.38 1.80 0.56
C PHE A 76 2.04 1.44 -0.90
N LEU A 77 1.56 2.40 -1.69
CA LEU A 77 1.19 2.17 -3.09
C LEU A 77 2.41 1.82 -3.95
N THR A 78 3.54 2.47 -3.69
CA THR A 78 4.80 2.20 -4.40
C THR A 78 5.26 0.77 -4.18
N TYR A 79 5.28 0.30 -2.94
CA TYR A 79 5.70 -1.07 -2.62
C TYR A 79 4.66 -2.11 -3.02
N ALA A 80 3.38 -1.80 -2.94
CA ALA A 80 2.32 -2.78 -3.24
C ALA A 80 2.07 -2.96 -4.74
N PHE A 81 2.26 -1.91 -5.55
CA PHE A 81 1.93 -1.96 -6.99
C PHE A 81 3.13 -1.62 -7.89
N THR A 82 3.81 -0.50 -7.65
CA THR A 82 4.85 0.01 -8.54
C THR A 82 6.08 -0.89 -8.58
N MET A 83 6.60 -1.27 -7.42
CA MET A 83 7.79 -2.10 -7.30
C MET A 83 7.57 -3.53 -7.86
N PRO A 84 6.48 -4.24 -7.51
CA PRO A 84 6.17 -5.53 -8.13
C PRO A 84 6.04 -5.44 -9.64
N SER A 85 5.37 -4.40 -10.16
CA SER A 85 5.23 -4.18 -11.61
C SER A 85 6.57 -3.90 -12.30
N ALA A 86 7.47 -3.15 -11.65
CA ALA A 86 8.81 -2.89 -12.17
C ALA A 86 9.66 -4.16 -12.24
N VAL A 87 9.57 -5.03 -11.23
CA VAL A 87 10.24 -6.33 -11.22
C VAL A 87 9.66 -7.25 -12.29
N ALA A 88 8.33 -7.34 -12.40
CA ALA A 88 7.65 -8.16 -13.40
C ALA A 88 8.04 -7.75 -14.83
N ARG A 89 8.14 -6.44 -15.11
CA ARG A 89 8.60 -5.94 -16.41
C ARG A 89 10.04 -6.32 -16.74
N ARG A 90 10.93 -6.38 -15.74
CA ARG A 90 12.32 -6.86 -15.95
C ARG A 90 12.40 -8.37 -16.13
N ALA A 91 11.56 -9.12 -15.41
CA ALA A 91 11.49 -10.58 -15.48
C ALA A 91 10.81 -11.07 -16.77
N ALA A 92 9.99 -10.24 -17.41
CA ALA A 92 9.41 -10.56 -18.71
C ALA A 92 10.52 -10.65 -19.76
N PRO A 93 10.59 -11.75 -20.55
CA PRO A 93 11.56 -11.84 -21.62
C PRO A 93 11.34 -10.69 -22.61
N GLN A 94 12.40 -9.96 -22.96
CA GLN A 94 12.38 -8.98 -24.05
C GLN A 94 12.12 -9.71 -25.38
N LYS A 95 10.86 -10.04 -25.68
CA LYS A 95 10.42 -10.40 -27.03
C LYS A 95 10.47 -9.12 -27.88
N GLY A 96 11.63 -8.83 -28.48
CA GLY A 96 11.72 -7.70 -29.41
C GLY A 96 13.09 -7.26 -29.93
N ALA A 97 14.22 -7.83 -29.49
CA ALA A 97 15.54 -7.32 -29.90
C ALA A 97 16.30 -8.16 -30.93
N ASN A 98 15.68 -9.19 -31.54
CA ASN A 98 16.38 -10.05 -32.49
C ASN A 98 15.43 -10.53 -33.61
N GLN A 99 15.03 -9.62 -34.50
CA GLN A 99 14.58 -10.00 -35.84
C GLN A 99 15.74 -9.70 -36.81
N PRO A 100 16.30 -10.70 -37.51
CA PRO A 100 17.25 -10.43 -38.58
C PRO A 100 16.52 -9.71 -39.72
N GLU A 101 17.09 -8.61 -40.21
CA GLU A 101 16.53 -7.88 -41.34
C GLU A 101 16.44 -8.78 -42.58
N PRO A 102 15.31 -8.76 -43.32
CA PRO A 102 15.20 -9.51 -44.56
C PRO A 102 16.13 -8.92 -45.62
N SER A 103 16.92 -9.80 -46.23
CA SER A 103 17.86 -9.52 -47.33
C SER A 103 17.16 -9.15 -48.64
#